data_AF-A0A5E4N2D0-F1
#
_entry.id   AF-A0A5E4N2D0-F1
#
_cell.length_a   1.000
_cell.length_b   1.000
_cell.length_c   1.000
_cell.angle_alpha   90.00
_cell.angle_beta   90.00
_cell.angle_gamma   90.00
#
_symmetry.space_group_name_H-M   'P 1'
#
loop_
_entity.id
_entity.type
_entity.pdbx_description
1 polymer ?
#
loop_
_entity_poly.entity_id
_entity_poly.type
_entity_poly.pdbx_seq_one_letter_code
_entity_poly.pdbx_strand_id
1 'polypeptide(L)'
;MKSLCSLTRHLPSLLRCSSHYLLLFDLGPVPLPLHSPLLFVRNFKSCGPRPIAEDDTTAEQYANHSKSLRLLTMAVNEYNNDNCCRTSRPHLPYTVFIEGNIGSGKTTFLEQFADCPNVYMAKEPVHKWQDVCGHNFLGLMYQDPKRWSFAFQSIVQRTMLELHQALPEHGQNIKIMERSIYSARNIFIENLYKDNLMASPEYAVLDAWYKWIIENVKIECDLIIYLRTDPEVAFQRIKTRNRFEEKDVTLDYIQHLHELHDKWLNVHKTDVPKSVPVVIVDANQSMEQVKKQFKGVRELINKNATALIEPKTTHKISDLGKTINEIQHNIVPNCTLVPDVNIIRA
;
A
#
# COMPACT_ATOMS: atom_id res chain seq x y z
N MET A 1 -51.63 22.39 -44.78
CA MET A 1 -51.60 23.17 -46.04
C MET A 1 -50.22 23.82 -46.17
N LYS A 2 -49.54 23.55 -47.29
CA LYS A 2 -48.36 24.26 -47.86
C LYS A 2 -47.04 24.17 -47.06
N SER A 3 -46.08 23.33 -47.48
CA SER A 3 -45.02 23.58 -48.50
C SER A 3 -43.91 24.49 -47.94
N LEU A 4 -42.61 24.25 -48.06
CA LEU A 4 -41.77 23.79 -49.19
C LEU A 4 -40.53 23.06 -48.61
N CYS A 5 -40.02 21.99 -49.24
CA CYS A 5 -39.09 22.01 -50.38
C CYS A 5 -37.79 22.81 -50.06
N SER A 6 -36.58 22.34 -50.29
CA SER A 6 -36.15 21.30 -51.23
C SER A 6 -34.66 21.01 -51.01
N LEU A 7 -34.29 19.74 -51.19
CA LEU A 7 -33.14 19.23 -51.95
C LEU A 7 -31.71 19.71 -51.61
N THR A 8 -30.67 18.88 -51.59
CA THR A 8 -30.38 17.43 -51.72
C THR A 8 -28.84 17.38 -51.90
N ARG A 9 -28.12 16.31 -51.52
CA ARG A 9 -27.68 15.14 -52.34
C ARG A 9 -26.25 14.83 -51.79
N HIS A 10 -25.70 13.63 -51.61
CA HIS A 10 -25.98 12.21 -51.90
C HIS A 10 -24.85 11.45 -51.12
N LEU A 11 -25.00 10.42 -50.25
CA LEU A 11 -25.45 9.00 -50.39
C LEU A 11 -24.86 8.28 -51.61
N PRO A 12 -24.61 6.93 -51.61
CA PRO A 12 -25.31 5.86 -50.87
C PRO A 12 -24.34 4.79 -50.27
N SER A 13 -24.66 3.64 -49.67
CA SER A 13 -25.84 2.75 -49.61
C SER A 13 -25.65 1.77 -48.42
N LEU A 14 -26.60 1.59 -47.49
CA LEU A 14 -27.71 0.59 -47.46
C LEU A 14 -27.23 -0.88 -47.39
N LEU A 15 -27.84 -1.85 -46.67
CA LEU A 15 -28.95 -1.96 -45.72
C LEU A 15 -29.06 -3.45 -45.30
N ARG A 16 -29.56 -3.68 -44.07
CA ARG A 16 -30.60 -4.66 -43.66
C ARG A 16 -30.42 -6.19 -43.64
N CYS A 17 -30.98 -6.69 -42.53
CA CYS A 17 -32.01 -7.74 -42.37
C CYS A 17 -31.58 -9.18 -41.99
N SER A 18 -31.86 -9.48 -40.71
CA SER A 18 -32.65 -10.61 -40.18
C SER A 18 -33.12 -11.72 -41.13
N SER A 19 -32.91 -12.99 -40.74
CA SER A 19 -33.96 -13.99 -40.45
C SER A 19 -33.39 -15.33 -39.91
N HIS A 20 -34.27 -16.07 -39.22
CA HIS A 20 -34.15 -17.34 -38.50
C HIS A 20 -33.46 -18.53 -39.21
N TYR A 21 -32.95 -19.48 -38.42
CA TYR A 21 -33.35 -20.90 -38.45
C TYR A 21 -32.99 -21.64 -37.15
N LEU A 22 -33.96 -22.37 -36.58
CA LEU A 22 -33.81 -23.43 -35.57
C LEU A 22 -33.18 -24.68 -36.22
N LEU A 23 -32.45 -25.50 -35.45
CA LEU A 23 -32.61 -26.96 -35.39
C LEU A 23 -31.79 -27.58 -34.24
N LEU A 24 -32.48 -28.37 -33.42
CA LEU A 24 -31.98 -29.27 -32.37
C LEU A 24 -31.20 -30.44 -32.97
N PHE A 25 -30.19 -30.98 -32.25
CA PHE A 25 -30.07 -32.42 -32.00
C PHE A 25 -29.23 -32.69 -30.74
N ASP A 26 -29.77 -33.59 -29.94
CA ASP A 26 -29.38 -34.09 -28.63
C ASP A 26 -28.61 -35.41 -28.82
N LEU A 27 -27.40 -35.57 -28.24
CA LEU A 27 -26.75 -36.88 -28.03
C LEU A 27 -25.70 -36.79 -26.90
N GLY A 28 -26.11 -37.17 -25.69
CA GLY A 28 -25.52 -38.23 -24.82
C GLY A 28 -24.02 -38.19 -24.39
N PRO A 29 -23.70 -38.55 -23.11
CA PRO A 29 -22.34 -38.50 -22.56
C PRO A 29 -21.63 -39.86 -22.54
N VAL A 30 -20.32 -39.93 -22.83
CA VAL A 30 -19.47 -41.12 -22.51
C VAL A 30 -17.95 -40.76 -22.54
N PRO A 31 -17.01 -41.54 -21.94
CA PRO A 31 -16.53 -41.44 -20.56
C PRO A 31 -14.99 -41.25 -20.41
N LEU A 32 -14.53 -41.09 -19.17
CA LEU A 32 -13.11 -41.19 -18.75
C LEU A 32 -12.55 -42.61 -18.89
N PRO A 33 -11.22 -42.76 -19.00
CA PRO A 33 -10.55 -43.88 -18.34
C PRO A 33 -9.34 -43.46 -17.47
N LEU A 34 -9.24 -44.14 -16.33
CA LEU A 34 -8.08 -44.24 -15.44
C LEU A 34 -6.98 -45.14 -16.07
N HIS A 35 -5.70 -44.75 -15.91
CA HIS A 35 -4.55 -45.57 -15.47
C HIS A 35 -3.20 -45.04 -16.00
N SER A 36 -2.26 -44.78 -15.09
CA SER A 36 -0.80 -44.78 -15.30
C SER A 36 -0.28 -46.25 -15.22
N PRO A 37 1.02 -46.61 -15.44
CA PRO A 37 2.22 -45.78 -15.72
C PRO A 37 3.18 -46.36 -16.81
N LEU A 38 4.26 -45.62 -17.10
CA LEU A 38 5.63 -46.04 -17.49
C LEU A 38 6.24 -45.36 -18.74
N LEU A 39 7.50 -44.97 -18.51
CA LEU A 39 8.51 -44.36 -19.38
C LEU A 39 8.56 -44.86 -20.82
N PHE A 40 8.76 -43.93 -21.76
CA PHE A 40 9.75 -44.12 -22.83
C PHE A 40 10.33 -42.77 -23.30
N VAL A 41 11.63 -42.60 -23.07
CA VAL A 41 12.47 -41.56 -23.66
C VAL A 41 12.86 -42.03 -25.07
N ARG A 42 12.63 -41.23 -26.12
CA ARG A 42 13.59 -41.05 -27.24
C ARG A 42 13.18 -40.00 -28.29
N ASN A 43 14.17 -39.14 -28.54
CA ASN A 43 14.59 -38.59 -29.84
C ASN A 43 13.72 -37.56 -30.57
N PHE A 44 14.09 -36.29 -30.36
CA PHE A 44 13.94 -35.23 -31.34
C PHE A 44 14.61 -35.61 -32.67
N LYS A 45 13.83 -35.61 -33.76
CA LYS A 45 14.33 -35.44 -35.13
C LYS A 45 13.69 -34.20 -35.74
N SER A 46 14.55 -33.43 -36.38
CA SER A 46 14.33 -32.16 -37.07
C SER A 46 13.14 -32.14 -38.03
N CYS A 47 12.31 -31.11 -37.93
CA CYS A 47 11.52 -30.60 -39.05
C CYS A 47 11.90 -29.12 -39.26
N GLY A 48 12.35 -28.81 -40.48
CA GLY A 48 12.73 -27.45 -40.90
C GLY A 48 11.52 -26.51 -41.01
N PRO A 49 11.77 -25.20 -41.19
CA PRO A 49 10.73 -24.18 -41.10
C PRO A 49 9.81 -24.21 -42.33
N ARG A 50 8.49 -24.17 -42.08
CA ARG A 50 7.47 -23.79 -43.08
C ARG A 50 7.26 -22.27 -43.02
N PRO A 51 6.98 -21.59 -44.15
CA PRO A 51 6.82 -20.14 -44.17
C PRO A 51 5.51 -19.72 -43.52
N ILE A 52 5.58 -18.72 -42.64
CA ILE A 52 4.43 -18.07 -42.00
C ILE A 52 3.98 -16.94 -42.92
N ALA A 53 2.68 -16.89 -43.22
CA ALA A 53 2.05 -15.78 -43.91
C ALA A 53 2.14 -14.51 -43.05
N GLU A 54 2.56 -13.41 -43.64
CA GLU A 54 2.66 -12.10 -43.00
C GLU A 54 1.26 -11.61 -42.60
N ASP A 55 1.05 -11.46 -41.29
CA ASP A 55 -0.14 -10.85 -40.70
C ASP A 55 0.35 -9.59 -39.94
N ASP A 56 -0.11 -8.42 -40.38
CA ASP A 56 0.37 -7.07 -40.00
C ASP A 56 0.24 -6.74 -38.50
N THR A 57 -0.41 -7.60 -37.72
CA THR A 57 -0.57 -7.44 -36.26
C THR A 57 0.68 -7.80 -35.45
N THR A 58 1.60 -8.58 -36.03
CA THR A 58 2.83 -8.99 -35.34
C THR A 58 3.89 -7.87 -35.31
N ALA A 59 4.03 -7.10 -36.39
CA ALA A 59 5.02 -6.02 -36.48
C ALA A 59 4.79 -4.91 -35.44
N GLU A 60 3.52 -4.59 -35.16
CA GLU A 60 3.15 -3.55 -34.18
C GLU A 60 3.36 -4.02 -32.73
N GLN A 61 3.12 -5.30 -32.43
CA GLN A 61 3.45 -5.90 -31.13
C GLN A 61 4.96 -5.99 -30.90
N TYR A 62 5.76 -6.40 -31.89
CA TYR A 62 7.22 -6.41 -31.79
C TYR A 62 7.80 -4.99 -31.67
N ALA A 63 7.22 -3.99 -32.36
CA ALA A 63 7.63 -2.60 -32.24
C ALA A 63 7.31 -2.02 -30.84
N ASN A 64 6.19 -2.38 -30.24
CA ASN A 64 5.81 -1.95 -28.89
C ASN A 64 6.63 -2.65 -27.80
N HIS A 65 6.96 -3.94 -27.97
CA HIS A 65 7.84 -4.66 -27.07
C HIS A 65 9.29 -4.13 -27.14
N SER A 66 9.77 -3.82 -28.35
CA SER A 66 11.07 -3.17 -28.59
C SER A 66 11.16 -1.76 -28.00
N LYS A 67 10.07 -0.97 -28.07
CA LYS A 67 9.98 0.35 -27.42
C LYS A 67 9.99 0.23 -25.89
N SER A 68 9.25 -0.72 -25.33
CA SER A 68 9.20 -0.95 -23.87
C SER A 68 10.55 -1.44 -23.33
N LEU A 69 11.22 -2.35 -24.05
CA LEU A 69 12.58 -2.80 -23.74
C LEU A 69 13.63 -1.70 -23.91
N ARG A 70 13.48 -0.79 -24.91
CA ARG A 70 14.33 0.40 -25.04
C ARG A 70 14.13 1.38 -23.90
N LEU A 71 12.90 1.63 -23.47
CA LEU A 71 12.60 2.47 -22.30
C LEU A 71 13.20 1.89 -21.02
N LEU A 72 13.08 0.57 -20.81
CA LEU A 72 13.73 -0.13 -19.69
C LEU A 72 15.26 -0.07 -19.78
N THR A 73 15.84 -0.27 -20.98
CA THR A 73 17.29 -0.18 -21.18
C THR A 73 17.82 1.25 -20.99
N MET A 74 17.04 2.27 -21.37
CA MET A 74 17.37 3.68 -21.15
C MET A 74 17.26 4.05 -19.67
N ALA A 75 16.24 3.57 -18.95
CA ALA A 75 16.11 3.76 -17.50
C ALA A 75 17.23 3.08 -16.71
N VAL A 76 17.67 1.89 -17.14
CA VAL A 76 18.80 1.17 -16.54
C VAL A 76 20.14 1.83 -16.89
N ASN A 77 20.28 2.43 -18.08
CA ASN A 77 21.50 3.14 -18.46
C ASN A 77 21.61 4.54 -17.83
N GLU A 78 20.50 5.27 -17.64
CA GLU A 78 20.47 6.50 -16.84
C GLU A 78 20.89 6.22 -15.39
N TYR A 79 20.45 5.10 -14.80
CA TYR A 79 20.89 4.67 -13.48
C TYR A 79 22.41 4.38 -13.39
N ASN A 80 23.04 3.97 -14.50
CA ASN A 80 24.46 3.58 -14.52
C ASN A 80 25.43 4.70 -14.93
N ASN A 81 24.94 5.81 -15.50
CA ASN A 81 25.79 6.87 -16.07
C ASN A 81 26.05 8.07 -15.14
N ASP A 82 25.43 8.12 -13.95
CA ASP A 82 25.64 9.18 -12.94
C ASP A 82 26.86 8.97 -12.03
N ASN A 83 27.88 8.25 -12.51
CA ASN A 83 29.11 8.00 -11.75
C ASN A 83 30.20 9.08 -11.91
N CYS A 84 29.83 10.32 -12.23
CA CYS A 84 30.77 11.45 -12.25
C CYS A 84 30.28 12.63 -11.39
N CYS A 85 29.85 12.38 -10.15
CA CYS A 85 29.79 13.35 -9.05
C CYS A 85 29.65 12.58 -7.72
N ARG A 86 30.76 12.21 -7.04
CA ARG A 86 30.66 11.76 -5.65
C ARG A 86 30.33 12.98 -4.78
N THR A 87 29.10 13.07 -4.26
CA THR A 87 28.71 13.46 -2.88
C THR A 87 27.28 14.05 -2.80
N SER A 88 26.27 13.20 -2.88
CA SER A 88 25.09 13.27 -1.99
C SER A 88 24.26 12.04 -2.29
N ARG A 89 23.94 11.23 -1.27
CA ARG A 89 22.85 10.27 -1.41
C ARG A 89 21.61 11.09 -1.76
N PRO A 90 20.71 10.65 -2.67
CA PRO A 90 19.37 11.22 -2.68
C PRO A 90 18.87 11.13 -1.23
N HIS A 91 18.59 12.28 -0.62
CA HIS A 91 18.21 12.35 0.79
C HIS A 91 16.88 11.64 0.95
N LEU A 92 16.94 10.35 1.26
CA LEU A 92 15.78 9.56 1.61
C LEU A 92 15.14 10.19 2.85
N PRO A 93 13.81 10.36 2.86
CA PRO A 93 13.13 11.00 3.96
C PRO A 93 13.23 10.14 5.22
N TYR A 94 13.27 10.78 6.39
CA TYR A 94 13.06 10.09 7.65
C TYR A 94 11.65 9.52 7.67
N THR A 95 11.53 8.19 7.65
CA THR A 95 10.26 7.49 7.42
C THR A 95 9.72 6.93 8.72
N VAL A 96 8.49 7.34 9.06
CA VAL A 96 7.80 7.01 10.31
C VAL A 96 6.51 6.29 10.01
N PHE A 97 6.29 5.13 10.62
CA PHE A 97 5.02 4.40 10.52
C PHE A 97 4.16 4.65 11.73
N ILE A 98 2.90 4.99 11.49
CA ILE A 98 1.88 5.14 12.52
C ILE A 98 1.02 3.88 12.50
N GLU A 99 1.22 3.04 13.50
CA GLU A 99 0.56 1.75 13.66
C GLU A 99 -0.49 1.80 14.76
N GLY A 100 -1.48 0.92 14.66
CA GLY A 100 -2.56 0.86 15.64
C GLY A 100 -3.83 0.24 15.10
N ASN A 101 -4.69 -0.18 16.02
CA ASN A 101 -5.95 -0.85 15.70
C ASN A 101 -6.91 0.04 14.89
N ILE A 102 -7.93 -0.55 14.27
CA ILE A 102 -9.03 0.22 13.68
C ILE A 102 -9.68 1.04 14.81
N GLY A 103 -9.95 2.32 14.57
CA GLY A 103 -10.47 3.22 15.62
C GLY A 103 -9.43 3.74 16.62
N SER A 104 -8.14 3.48 16.46
CA SER A 104 -7.11 3.99 17.40
C SER A 104 -6.77 5.49 17.26
N GLY A 105 -7.28 6.17 16.22
CA GLY A 105 -7.03 7.60 15.98
C GLY A 105 -5.80 7.92 15.12
N LYS A 106 -5.32 6.97 14.29
CA LYS A 106 -4.17 7.19 13.39
C LYS A 106 -4.36 8.39 12.46
N THR A 107 -5.47 8.46 11.73
CA THR A 107 -5.74 9.58 10.82
C THR A 107 -5.72 10.93 11.55
N THR A 108 -6.32 10.99 12.76
CA THR A 108 -6.31 12.16 13.63
C THR A 108 -4.90 12.54 14.10
N PHE A 109 -4.03 11.56 14.35
CA PHE A 109 -2.62 11.80 14.64
C PHE A 109 -1.89 12.40 13.44
N LEU A 110 -2.06 11.83 12.25
CA LEU A 110 -1.43 12.35 11.03
C LEU A 110 -1.84 13.80 10.75
N GLU A 111 -3.10 14.15 11.02
CA GLU A 111 -3.63 15.51 10.83
C GLU A 111 -2.94 16.56 11.71
N GLN A 112 -2.25 16.16 12.79
CA GLN A 112 -1.43 17.10 13.57
C GLN A 112 -0.19 17.60 12.81
N PHE A 113 0.16 16.95 11.71
CA PHE A 113 1.28 17.30 10.84
C PHE A 113 0.83 17.97 9.53
N ALA A 114 -0.48 18.20 9.34
CA ALA A 114 -1.02 18.75 8.10
C ALA A 114 -0.43 20.12 7.73
N ASP A 115 -0.09 20.93 8.74
CA ASP A 115 0.45 22.28 8.57
C ASP A 115 1.98 22.30 8.43
N CYS A 116 2.66 21.13 8.39
CA CYS A 116 4.11 21.07 8.24
C CYS A 116 4.52 20.85 6.78
N PRO A 117 5.11 21.85 6.09
CA PRO A 117 5.47 21.76 4.68
C PRO A 117 6.60 20.78 4.39
N ASN A 118 7.40 20.43 5.41
CA ASN A 118 8.51 19.49 5.30
C ASN A 118 8.10 18.02 5.54
N VAL A 119 6.80 17.77 5.74
CA VAL A 119 6.24 16.43 5.98
C VAL A 119 5.42 15.98 4.78
N TYR A 120 5.73 14.82 4.25
CA TYR A 120 4.89 14.07 3.32
C TYR A 120 4.00 13.10 4.11
N MET A 121 2.69 13.27 4.00
CA MET A 121 1.69 12.41 4.65
C MET A 121 1.20 11.34 3.67
N ALA A 122 1.58 10.10 3.91
CA ALA A 122 1.05 8.94 3.19
C ALA A 122 -0.10 8.32 3.99
N LYS A 123 -1.32 8.86 3.82
CA LYS A 123 -2.54 8.32 4.45
C LYS A 123 -2.93 6.97 3.84
N GLU A 124 -3.63 6.15 4.61
CA GLU A 124 -4.13 4.84 4.16
C GLU A 124 -5.10 5.05 2.97
N PRO A 125 -4.94 4.34 1.84
CA PRO A 125 -5.65 4.67 0.61
C PRO A 125 -7.02 3.99 0.57
N VAL A 126 -7.82 4.17 1.62
CA VAL A 126 -9.15 3.53 1.80
C VAL A 126 -10.05 3.77 0.59
N HIS A 127 -10.01 4.96 0.00
CA HIS A 127 -10.77 5.31 -1.21
C HIS A 127 -10.42 4.41 -2.40
N LYS A 128 -9.14 4.02 -2.58
CA LYS A 128 -8.71 3.08 -3.64
C LYS A 128 -9.23 1.67 -3.41
N TRP A 129 -9.67 1.34 -2.19
CA TRP A 129 -10.22 0.03 -1.86
C TRP A 129 -11.75 0.00 -1.96
N GLN A 130 -12.38 1.16 -1.79
CA GLN A 130 -13.81 1.37 -1.98
C GLN A 130 -14.22 1.46 -3.44
N ASP A 131 -13.27 1.78 -4.33
CA ASP A 131 -13.49 1.78 -5.77
C ASP A 131 -12.31 1.16 -6.52
N VAL A 132 -12.42 -0.15 -6.77
CA VAL A 132 -11.55 -0.88 -7.69
C VAL A 132 -12.37 -1.22 -8.92
N CYS A 133 -12.30 -0.36 -9.93
CA CYS A 133 -13.06 -0.50 -11.18
C CYS A 133 -14.59 -0.61 -10.94
N GLY A 134 -15.14 0.21 -10.04
CA GLY A 134 -16.55 0.23 -9.68
C GLY A 134 -16.95 -0.73 -8.55
N HIS A 135 -16.00 -1.45 -7.96
CA HIS A 135 -16.26 -2.42 -6.89
C HIS A 135 -15.65 -2.00 -5.55
N ASN A 136 -16.47 -2.01 -4.49
CA ASN A 136 -16.05 -1.75 -3.12
C ASN A 136 -15.52 -3.02 -2.46
N PHE A 137 -14.22 -3.29 -2.62
CA PHE A 137 -13.58 -4.47 -2.03
C PHE A 137 -13.50 -4.43 -0.51
N LEU A 138 -13.45 -3.24 0.09
CA LEU A 138 -13.54 -3.11 1.54
C LEU A 138 -14.89 -3.62 2.06
N GLY A 139 -15.98 -3.19 1.43
CA GLY A 139 -17.34 -3.64 1.76
C GLY A 139 -17.54 -5.12 1.46
N LEU A 140 -17.06 -5.60 0.31
CA LEU A 140 -17.14 -7.04 -0.04
C LEU A 140 -16.40 -7.92 0.97
N MET A 141 -15.23 -7.48 1.47
CA MET A 141 -14.48 -8.19 2.50
C MET A 141 -15.23 -8.26 3.83
N TYR A 142 -15.86 -7.17 4.29
CA TYR A 142 -16.68 -7.23 5.51
C TYR A 142 -17.97 -8.05 5.32
N GLN A 143 -18.54 -8.08 4.12
CA GLN A 143 -19.76 -8.84 3.83
C GLN A 143 -19.52 -10.35 3.73
N ASP A 144 -18.47 -10.78 3.02
CA ASP A 144 -18.07 -12.19 2.90
C ASP A 144 -16.54 -12.29 2.96
N PRO A 145 -15.97 -12.29 4.18
CA PRO A 145 -14.53 -12.32 4.35
C PRO A 145 -13.92 -13.59 3.77
N LYS A 146 -14.61 -14.74 3.82
CA LYS A 146 -14.10 -15.99 3.25
C LYS A 146 -13.90 -15.91 1.75
N ARG A 147 -14.80 -15.23 1.04
CA ARG A 147 -14.71 -15.09 -0.42
C ARG A 147 -13.74 -14.00 -0.85
N TRP A 148 -13.68 -12.89 -0.14
CA TRP A 148 -13.05 -11.65 -0.63
C TRP A 148 -11.75 -11.27 0.06
N SER A 149 -11.39 -11.90 1.18
CA SER A 149 -10.16 -11.58 1.92
C SER A 149 -8.90 -11.68 1.08
N PHE A 150 -8.72 -12.75 0.29
CA PHE A 150 -7.54 -12.91 -0.54
C PHE A 150 -7.37 -11.77 -1.56
N ALA A 151 -8.47 -11.42 -2.26
CA ALA A 151 -8.45 -10.36 -3.24
C ALA A 151 -8.22 -8.98 -2.59
N PHE A 152 -8.93 -8.69 -1.49
CA PHE A 152 -8.78 -7.45 -0.74
C PHE A 152 -7.36 -7.29 -0.20
N GLN A 153 -6.79 -8.31 0.44
CA GLN A 153 -5.44 -8.24 0.98
C GLN A 153 -4.36 -8.14 -0.12
N SER A 154 -4.61 -8.70 -1.31
CA SER A 154 -3.74 -8.48 -2.48
C SER A 154 -3.72 -7.00 -2.90
N ILE A 155 -4.88 -6.33 -2.91
CA ILE A 155 -5.00 -4.90 -3.20
C ILE A 155 -4.32 -4.07 -2.11
N VAL A 156 -4.51 -4.42 -0.84
CA VAL A 156 -3.88 -3.75 0.31
C VAL A 156 -2.36 -3.85 0.20
N GLN A 157 -1.78 -5.03 -0.03
CA GLN A 157 -0.32 -5.17 -0.19
C GLN A 157 0.22 -4.31 -1.34
N ARG A 158 -0.44 -4.33 -2.52
CA ARG A 158 -0.04 -3.51 -3.66
C ARG A 158 -0.08 -2.02 -3.35
N THR A 159 -1.19 -1.54 -2.80
CA THR A 159 -1.37 -0.11 -2.50
C THR A 159 -0.49 0.37 -1.36
N MET A 160 -0.20 -0.48 -0.36
CA MET A 160 0.81 -0.18 0.66
C MET A 160 2.22 -0.09 0.05
N LEU A 161 2.57 -0.99 -0.87
CA LEU A 161 3.84 -0.90 -1.61
C LEU A 161 3.96 0.38 -2.42
N GLU A 162 2.89 0.79 -3.14
CA GLU A 162 2.82 2.08 -3.83
C GLU A 162 3.11 3.24 -2.86
N LEU A 163 2.54 3.22 -1.65
CA LEU A 163 2.81 4.23 -0.63
C LEU A 163 4.26 4.19 -0.13
N HIS A 164 4.86 3.00 0.04
CA HIS A 164 6.28 2.88 0.44
C HIS A 164 7.21 3.47 -0.62
N GLN A 165 6.91 3.24 -1.89
CA GLN A 165 7.70 3.74 -3.02
C GLN A 165 7.42 5.20 -3.38
N ALA A 166 6.34 5.79 -2.88
CA ALA A 166 6.02 7.20 -3.13
C ALA A 166 7.15 8.11 -2.63
N LEU A 167 7.65 8.95 -3.54
CA LEU A 167 8.71 9.91 -3.26
C LEU A 167 8.09 11.23 -2.78
N PRO A 168 8.52 11.76 -1.63
CA PRO A 168 8.15 13.11 -1.22
C PRO A 168 8.58 14.17 -2.23
N GLU A 169 7.87 15.30 -2.22
CA GLU A 169 8.24 16.48 -3.03
C GLU A 169 9.52 17.15 -2.49
N HIS A 170 10.11 18.03 -3.30
CA HIS A 170 11.31 18.76 -2.91
C HIS A 170 11.08 19.58 -1.63
N GLY A 171 11.91 19.34 -0.61
CA GLY A 171 11.80 20.00 0.71
C GLY A 171 11.03 19.19 1.76
N GLN A 172 10.37 18.09 1.37
CA GLN A 172 9.75 17.15 2.30
C GLN A 172 10.77 16.09 2.73
N ASN A 173 11.41 16.31 3.88
CA ASN A 173 12.43 15.43 4.42
C ASN A 173 11.90 14.40 5.43
N ILE A 174 10.61 14.47 5.77
CA ILE A 174 9.94 13.52 6.67
C ILE A 174 8.80 12.87 5.90
N LYS A 175 8.69 11.55 6.01
CA LYS A 175 7.58 10.76 5.47
C LYS A 175 6.84 10.07 6.61
N ILE A 176 5.58 10.43 6.83
CA ILE A 176 4.74 9.79 7.84
C ILE A 176 3.69 8.94 7.12
N MET A 177 3.67 7.65 7.44
CA MET A 177 2.75 6.70 6.81
C MET A 177 1.72 6.19 7.80
N GLU A 178 0.45 6.20 7.40
CA GLU A 178 -0.61 5.51 8.13
C GLU A 178 -0.57 4.03 7.76
N ARG A 179 -0.15 3.20 8.71
CA ARG A 179 0.18 1.78 8.53
C ARG A 179 1.36 1.53 7.60
N SER A 180 1.70 0.26 7.48
CA SER A 180 2.79 -0.24 6.64
C SER A 180 2.45 -1.60 6.02
N ILE A 181 3.28 -2.04 5.07
CA ILE A 181 3.20 -3.39 4.49
C ILE A 181 3.42 -4.48 5.55
N TYR A 182 4.17 -4.16 6.61
CA TYR A 182 4.35 -5.04 7.76
C TYR A 182 3.03 -5.30 8.48
N SER A 183 2.24 -4.26 8.75
CA SER A 183 0.93 -4.41 9.39
C SER A 183 -0.07 -5.15 8.49
N ALA A 184 -0.03 -4.92 7.17
CA ALA A 184 -0.87 -5.64 6.21
C ALA A 184 -0.69 -7.17 6.34
N ARG A 185 0.57 -7.63 6.46
CA ARG A 185 0.87 -9.05 6.63
C ARG A 185 0.71 -9.53 8.07
N ASN A 186 1.43 -8.94 9.02
CA ASN A 186 1.57 -9.44 10.38
C ASN A 186 0.30 -9.29 11.22
N ILE A 187 -0.58 -8.36 10.84
CA ILE A 187 -1.84 -8.12 11.53
C ILE A 187 -2.99 -8.66 10.69
N PHE A 188 -3.26 -8.08 9.53
CA PHE A 188 -4.53 -8.33 8.84
C PHE A 188 -4.58 -9.70 8.17
N ILE A 189 -3.55 -10.07 7.39
CA ILE A 189 -3.48 -11.40 6.76
C ILE A 189 -3.37 -12.50 7.82
N GLU A 190 -2.52 -12.29 8.83
CA GLU A 190 -2.38 -13.22 9.97
C GLU A 190 -3.70 -13.44 10.71
N ASN A 191 -4.47 -12.37 10.96
CA ASN A 191 -5.78 -12.47 11.59
C ASN A 191 -6.76 -13.28 10.76
N LEU A 192 -6.89 -12.95 9.47
CA LEU A 192 -7.80 -13.63 8.55
C LEU A 192 -7.51 -15.13 8.45
N TYR A 193 -6.24 -15.50 8.48
CA TYR A 193 -5.84 -16.90 8.52
C TYR A 193 -6.19 -17.58 9.84
N LYS A 194 -5.88 -16.96 10.98
CA LYS A 194 -6.19 -17.50 12.32
C LYS A 194 -7.68 -17.67 12.58
N ASP A 195 -8.50 -16.75 12.07
CA ASP A 195 -9.96 -16.79 12.21
C ASP A 195 -10.61 -17.75 11.21
N ASN A 196 -9.84 -18.52 10.43
CA ASN A 196 -10.33 -19.42 9.37
C ASN A 196 -11.18 -18.70 8.31
N LEU A 197 -10.85 -17.43 8.06
CA LEU A 197 -11.45 -16.58 7.03
C LEU A 197 -10.60 -16.52 5.74
N MET A 198 -9.43 -17.15 5.74
CA MET A 198 -8.55 -17.29 4.59
C MET A 198 -8.02 -18.72 4.53
N ALA A 199 -8.07 -19.33 3.34
CA ALA A 199 -7.58 -20.70 3.18
C ALA A 199 -6.04 -20.76 3.24
N SER A 200 -5.49 -21.90 3.67
CA SER A 200 -4.02 -22.06 3.76
C SER A 200 -3.27 -21.78 2.45
N PRO A 201 -3.74 -22.20 1.27
CA PRO A 201 -3.08 -21.85 0.00
C PRO A 201 -3.08 -20.34 -0.29
N GLU A 202 -4.18 -19.63 0.03
CA GLU A 202 -4.30 -18.18 -0.16
C GLU A 202 -3.33 -17.42 0.74
N TYR A 203 -3.26 -17.82 2.02
CA TYR A 203 -2.31 -17.29 2.98
C TYR A 203 -0.86 -17.49 2.50
N ALA A 204 -0.51 -18.70 2.03
CA ALA A 204 0.82 -19.01 1.54
C ALA A 204 1.23 -18.13 0.34
N VAL A 205 0.30 -17.84 -0.57
CA VAL A 205 0.55 -16.95 -1.71
C VAL A 205 0.80 -15.52 -1.26
N LEU A 206 -0.04 -14.98 -0.38
CA LEU A 206 0.12 -13.62 0.13
C LEU A 206 1.40 -13.45 0.96
N ASP A 207 1.77 -14.47 1.73
CA ASP A 207 3.01 -14.49 2.51
C ASP A 207 4.25 -14.58 1.61
N ALA A 208 4.20 -15.37 0.53
CA ALA A 208 5.28 -15.44 -0.45
C ALA A 208 5.50 -14.10 -1.17
N TRP A 209 4.42 -13.42 -1.58
CA TRP A 209 4.49 -12.07 -2.14
C TRP A 209 5.10 -11.07 -1.16
N TYR A 210 4.62 -11.07 0.09
CA TYR A 210 5.17 -10.21 1.13
C TYR A 210 6.68 -10.43 1.31
N LYS A 211 7.13 -11.69 1.45
CA LYS A 211 8.56 -12.03 1.59
C LYS A 211 9.37 -11.52 0.40
N TRP A 212 8.90 -11.79 -0.82
CA TRP A 212 9.56 -11.32 -2.02
C TRP A 212 9.68 -9.78 -2.04
N ILE A 213 8.62 -9.05 -1.66
CA ILE A 213 8.65 -7.58 -1.60
C ILE A 213 9.69 -7.09 -0.60
N ILE A 214 9.72 -7.65 0.62
CA ILE A 214 10.67 -7.23 1.66
C ILE A 214 12.12 -7.52 1.25
N GLU A 215 12.36 -8.62 0.52
CA GLU A 215 13.70 -9.00 0.06
C GLU A 215 14.19 -8.19 -1.15
N ASN A 216 13.28 -7.76 -2.02
CA ASN A 216 13.64 -7.18 -3.33
C ASN A 216 13.34 -5.68 -3.45
N VAL A 217 12.53 -5.11 -2.55
CA VAL A 217 12.19 -3.69 -2.55
C VAL A 217 12.71 -3.03 -1.28
N LYS A 218 13.35 -1.87 -1.46
CA LYS A 218 13.82 -1.06 -0.34
C LYS A 218 12.63 -0.41 0.38
N ILE A 219 12.29 -0.93 1.55
CA ILE A 219 11.29 -0.38 2.45
C ILE A 219 12.02 0.34 3.59
N GLU A 220 11.95 1.66 3.61
CA GLU A 220 12.59 2.48 4.66
C GLU A 220 11.67 2.58 5.88
N CYS A 221 12.23 2.39 7.07
CA CYS A 221 11.53 2.56 8.34
C CYS A 221 12.52 2.96 9.42
N ASP A 222 12.43 4.20 9.87
CA ASP A 222 13.32 4.75 10.90
C ASP A 222 12.67 4.79 12.28
N LEU A 223 11.34 4.77 12.36
CA LEU A 223 10.58 4.82 13.61
C LEU A 223 9.18 4.23 13.41
N ILE A 224 8.73 3.46 14.39
CA ILE A 224 7.33 3.04 14.49
C ILE A 224 6.71 3.74 15.70
N ILE A 225 5.57 4.40 15.50
CA ILE A 225 4.74 4.92 16.57
C ILE A 225 3.50 4.02 16.66
N TYR A 226 3.39 3.30 17.77
CA TYR A 226 2.23 2.47 18.05
C TYR A 226 1.22 3.24 18.91
N LEU A 227 0.10 3.63 18.29
CA LEU A 227 -1.06 4.16 19.00
C LEU A 227 -1.81 2.98 19.63
N ARG A 228 -1.44 2.65 20.86
CA ARG A 228 -2.06 1.57 21.62
C ARG A 228 -3.38 2.07 22.20
N THR A 229 -4.46 1.38 21.88
CA THR A 229 -5.82 1.70 22.33
C THR A 229 -6.48 0.39 22.74
N ASP A 230 -7.20 0.44 23.86
CA ASP A 230 -7.94 -0.69 24.40
C ASP A 230 -9.06 -1.06 23.40
N PRO A 231 -9.32 -2.36 23.17
CA PRO A 231 -10.30 -2.81 22.19
C PRO A 231 -11.68 -2.17 22.34
N GLU A 232 -12.14 -1.99 23.58
CA GLU A 232 -13.44 -1.41 23.91
C GLU A 232 -13.49 0.06 23.47
N VAL A 233 -12.44 0.84 23.75
CA VAL A 233 -12.34 2.25 23.35
C VAL A 233 -12.28 2.38 21.83
N ALA A 234 -11.46 1.55 21.18
CA ALA A 234 -11.35 1.51 19.72
C ALA A 234 -12.69 1.15 19.06
N PHE A 235 -13.40 0.16 19.61
CA PHE A 235 -14.71 -0.26 19.14
C PHE A 235 -15.77 0.85 19.26
N GLN A 236 -15.81 1.57 20.39
CA GLN A 236 -16.71 2.72 20.55
C GLN A 236 -16.41 3.83 19.52
N ARG A 237 -15.14 4.09 19.21
CA ARG A 237 -14.74 5.05 18.17
C ARG A 237 -15.19 4.61 16.78
N ILE A 238 -15.10 3.32 16.46
CA ILE A 238 -15.61 2.77 15.18
C ILE A 238 -17.12 3.01 15.07
N LYS A 239 -17.89 2.70 16.13
CA LYS A 239 -19.34 2.94 16.14
C LYS A 239 -19.69 4.42 16.02
N THR A 240 -18.92 5.30 16.66
CA THR A 240 -19.10 6.76 16.57
C THR A 240 -18.84 7.29 15.17
N ARG A 241 -17.77 6.82 14.51
CA ARG A 241 -17.42 7.18 13.13
C ARG A 241 -18.46 6.72 12.12
N ASN A 242 -19.13 5.60 12.39
CA ASN A 242 -20.27 5.08 11.61
C ASN A 242 -19.98 4.94 10.11
N ARG A 243 -18.79 4.44 9.76
CA ARG A 243 -18.44 4.10 8.38
C ARG A 243 -19.33 2.95 7.90
N PHE A 244 -19.89 3.07 6.70
CA PHE A 244 -20.90 2.14 6.19
C PHE A 244 -20.43 0.68 6.18
N GLU A 245 -19.19 0.44 5.75
CA GLU A 245 -18.60 -0.88 5.65
C GLU A 245 -18.26 -1.51 7.02
N GLU A 246 -18.10 -0.70 8.07
CA GLU A 246 -17.65 -1.16 9.39
C GLU A 246 -18.81 -1.46 10.35
N LYS A 247 -20.06 -1.46 9.86
CA LYS A 247 -21.26 -1.67 10.69
C LYS A 247 -21.26 -3.01 11.41
N ASP A 248 -20.83 -4.06 10.71
CA ASP A 248 -20.85 -5.45 11.19
C ASP A 248 -19.54 -5.85 11.89
N VAL A 249 -18.61 -4.90 12.07
CA VAL A 249 -17.42 -5.12 12.90
C VAL A 249 -17.85 -5.48 14.33
N THR A 250 -17.26 -6.55 14.86
CA THR A 250 -17.48 -7.07 16.22
C THR A 250 -16.35 -6.64 17.16
N LEU A 251 -16.61 -6.66 18.48
CA LEU A 251 -15.58 -6.40 19.48
C LEU A 251 -14.49 -7.47 19.44
N ASP A 252 -14.87 -8.74 19.31
CA ASP A 252 -13.93 -9.88 19.24
C ASP A 252 -12.90 -9.71 18.11
N TYR A 253 -13.34 -9.25 16.93
CA TYR A 253 -12.43 -8.94 15.83
C TYR A 253 -11.42 -7.85 16.23
N ILE A 254 -11.87 -6.78 16.89
CA ILE A 254 -10.98 -5.71 17.37
C ILE A 254 -10.03 -6.22 18.47
N GLN A 255 -10.46 -7.14 19.33
CA GLN A 255 -9.61 -7.78 20.33
C GLN A 255 -8.52 -8.65 19.68
N HIS A 256 -8.85 -9.48 18.69
CA HIS A 256 -7.86 -10.28 17.95
C HIS A 256 -6.81 -9.38 17.26
N LEU A 257 -7.25 -8.30 16.61
CA LEU A 257 -6.33 -7.32 16.03
C LEU A 257 -5.45 -6.66 17.10
N HIS A 258 -5.99 -6.34 18.27
CA HIS A 258 -5.24 -5.74 19.37
C HIS A 258 -4.13 -6.69 19.84
N GLU A 259 -4.46 -7.96 20.08
CA GLU A 259 -3.48 -8.99 20.49
C GLU A 259 -2.35 -9.16 19.47
N LEU A 260 -2.67 -9.13 18.17
CA LEU A 260 -1.66 -9.20 17.11
C LEU A 260 -0.75 -7.96 17.11
N HIS A 261 -1.30 -6.76 17.30
CA HIS A 261 -0.47 -5.54 17.38
C HIS A 261 0.41 -5.56 18.63
N ASP A 262 -0.14 -5.95 19.78
CA ASP A 262 0.63 -6.02 21.03
C ASP A 262 1.73 -7.07 20.91
N LYS A 263 1.43 -8.26 20.37
CA LYS A 263 2.44 -9.28 20.09
C LYS A 263 3.52 -8.76 19.14
N TRP A 264 3.14 -8.08 18.06
CA TRP A 264 4.08 -7.58 17.07
C TRP A 264 4.95 -6.42 17.57
N LEU A 265 4.38 -5.47 18.32
CA LEU A 265 5.00 -4.17 18.61
C LEU A 265 5.42 -3.98 20.08
N ASN A 266 4.91 -4.79 21.02
CA ASN A 266 4.91 -4.41 22.44
C ASN A 266 5.16 -5.55 23.45
N VAL A 267 4.85 -6.82 23.15
CA VAL A 267 4.71 -7.83 24.22
C VAL A 267 5.56 -9.06 23.94
N HIS A 268 6.78 -9.03 24.49
CA HIS A 268 7.78 -10.11 24.52
C HIS A 268 8.44 -10.47 23.19
N LYS A 269 9.69 -10.02 23.00
CA LYS A 269 10.69 -10.58 22.06
C LYS A 269 10.08 -11.06 20.73
N THR A 270 9.62 -10.15 19.87
CA THR A 270 9.13 -10.51 18.54
C THR A 270 10.02 -9.95 17.42
N ASP A 271 9.90 -10.61 16.27
CA ASP A 271 10.72 -10.49 15.05
C ASP A 271 10.55 -9.16 14.30
N VAL A 272 10.42 -8.04 15.02
CA VAL A 272 10.79 -6.75 14.43
C VAL A 272 12.28 -6.88 14.08
N PRO A 273 12.74 -6.45 12.89
CA PRO A 273 14.17 -6.26 12.66
C PRO A 273 14.68 -5.47 13.87
N LYS A 274 15.58 -6.06 14.67
CA LYS A 274 16.00 -5.57 16.00
C LYS A 274 16.54 -4.13 16.02
N SER A 275 16.54 -3.44 14.88
CA SER A 275 17.10 -2.13 14.61
C SER A 275 16.09 -0.97 14.62
N VAL A 276 14.78 -1.18 14.51
CA VAL A 276 13.81 -0.06 14.41
C VAL A 276 13.23 0.27 15.79
N PRO A 277 13.35 1.52 16.28
CA PRO A 277 12.73 1.94 17.53
C PRO A 277 11.20 1.96 17.43
N VAL A 278 10.54 1.50 18.49
CA VAL A 278 9.08 1.57 18.63
C VAL A 278 8.73 2.49 19.80
N VAL A 279 7.92 3.51 19.55
CA VAL A 279 7.38 4.41 20.57
C VAL A 279 5.91 4.08 20.77
N ILE A 280 5.55 3.72 22.00
CA ILE A 280 4.17 3.38 22.35
C ILE A 280 3.51 4.64 22.93
N VAL A 281 2.37 5.01 22.35
CA VAL A 281 1.54 6.11 22.79
C VAL A 281 0.23 5.55 23.31
N ASP A 282 -0.08 5.84 24.58
CA ASP A 282 -1.36 5.49 25.18
C ASP A 282 -2.46 6.41 24.63
N ALA A 283 -3.21 5.89 23.67
CA ALA A 283 -4.28 6.58 22.97
C ALA A 283 -5.66 6.34 23.59
N ASN A 284 -5.73 5.82 24.82
CA ASN A 284 -6.96 5.74 25.61
C ASN A 284 -7.31 7.08 26.31
N GLN A 285 -6.31 7.94 26.44
CA GLN A 285 -6.40 9.19 27.21
C GLN A 285 -7.24 10.27 26.52
N SER A 286 -7.54 11.33 27.26
CA SER A 286 -8.22 12.51 26.72
C SER A 286 -7.42 13.14 25.57
N MET A 287 -8.13 13.80 24.63
CA MET A 287 -7.49 14.46 23.49
C MET A 287 -6.40 15.46 23.90
N GLU A 288 -6.56 16.15 25.02
CA GLU A 288 -5.54 17.09 25.55
C GLU A 288 -4.24 16.38 25.95
N GLN A 289 -4.35 15.26 26.67
CA GLN A 289 -3.19 14.47 27.10
C GLN A 289 -2.51 13.82 25.90
N VAL A 290 -3.31 13.29 24.97
CA VAL A 290 -2.84 12.70 23.72
C VAL A 290 -2.10 13.75 22.89
N LYS A 291 -2.61 14.98 22.77
CA LYS A 291 -1.91 16.11 22.11
C LYS A 291 -0.57 16.46 22.77
N LYS A 292 -0.49 16.43 24.10
CA LYS A 292 0.77 16.66 24.82
C LYS A 292 1.82 15.60 24.47
N GLN A 293 1.42 14.33 24.41
CA GLN A 293 2.30 13.25 23.94
C GLN A 293 2.70 13.46 22.48
N PHE A 294 1.75 13.85 21.62
CA PHE A 294 2.00 14.12 20.21
C PHE A 294 3.00 15.25 19.99
N LYS A 295 2.99 16.30 20.83
CA LYS A 295 4.01 17.35 20.78
C LYS A 295 5.42 16.80 21.00
N GLY A 296 5.62 15.96 22.02
CA GLY A 296 6.91 15.32 22.28
C GLY A 296 7.35 14.39 21.15
N VAL A 297 6.41 13.62 20.59
CA VAL A 297 6.67 12.75 19.43
C VAL A 297 7.04 13.56 18.19
N ARG A 298 6.36 14.69 17.94
CA ARG A 298 6.69 15.60 16.84
C ARG A 298 8.09 16.18 16.98
N GLU A 299 8.46 16.65 18.18
CA GLU A 299 9.80 17.16 18.47
C GLU A 299 10.87 16.09 18.24
N LEU A 300 10.60 14.84 18.64
CA LEU A 300 11.47 13.69 18.37
C LEU A 300 11.66 13.44 16.86
N ILE A 301 10.57 13.38 16.09
CA ILE A 301 10.62 13.15 14.64
C ILE A 301 11.44 14.26 13.96
N ASN A 302 11.15 15.53 14.27
CA ASN A 302 11.86 16.66 13.67
C ASN A 302 13.35 16.63 14.01
N LYS A 303 13.71 16.39 15.27
CA LYS A 303 15.10 16.30 15.71
C LYS A 303 15.85 15.19 14.95
N ASN A 304 15.25 14.01 14.83
CA ASN A 304 15.88 12.87 14.17
C ASN A 304 16.03 13.12 12.66
N ALA A 305 15.01 13.71 12.02
CA ALA A 305 15.06 14.04 10.61
C ALA A 305 16.12 15.10 10.27
N THR A 306 16.30 16.12 11.12
CA THR A 306 17.37 17.12 10.95
C THR A 306 18.76 16.49 11.11
N ALA A 307 18.94 15.61 12.09
CA ALA A 307 20.21 14.92 12.33
C ALA A 307 20.65 14.00 11.17
N LEU A 308 19.72 13.56 10.32
CA LEU A 308 20.02 12.80 9.09
C LEU A 308 20.46 13.69 7.92
N ILE A 309 20.11 14.97 7.95
CA ILE A 309 20.50 15.96 6.94
C ILE A 309 21.86 16.58 7.28
N GLU A 310 22.16 16.75 8.58
CA GLU A 310 23.47 17.26 9.00
C GLU A 310 24.58 16.29 8.54
N PRO A 311 25.60 16.77 7.80
CA PRO A 311 26.75 15.95 7.48
C PRO A 311 27.39 15.55 8.80
N LYS A 312 27.59 14.24 9.04
CA LYS A 312 28.31 13.72 10.21
C LYS A 312 29.72 14.33 10.24
N THR A 313 29.87 15.48 10.88
CA THR A 313 31.16 16.00 11.31
C THR A 313 31.61 15.07 12.43
N THR A 314 32.71 14.36 12.17
CA THR A 314 33.43 13.56 13.16
C THR A 314 33.95 14.48 14.25
N HIS A 315 33.14 14.74 15.27
CA HIS A 315 33.59 15.45 16.47
C HIS A 315 34.34 14.49 17.38
N LYS A 316 35.57 14.86 17.76
CA LYS A 316 36.37 14.14 18.76
C LYS A 316 35.65 14.20 20.10
N ILE A 317 35.72 13.11 20.85
CA ILE A 317 35.03 12.86 22.14
C ILE A 317 35.37 13.92 23.23
N SER A 318 36.34 14.82 23.00
CA SER A 318 36.71 15.89 23.93
C SER A 318 35.71 17.05 24.02
N ASP A 319 34.79 17.20 23.06
CA ASP A 319 34.01 18.43 22.93
C ASP A 319 32.56 18.31 23.45
N LEU A 320 32.12 17.12 23.85
CA LEU A 320 30.78 16.88 24.43
C LEU A 320 30.54 17.54 25.80
N GLY A 321 31.60 18.03 26.46
CA GLY A 321 31.52 18.64 27.79
C GLY A 321 31.21 20.14 27.82
N LYS A 322 31.06 20.82 26.66
CA LYS A 322 30.92 22.29 26.63
C LYS A 322 29.67 22.84 25.94
N THR A 323 28.86 22.02 25.26
CA THR A 323 27.72 22.51 24.48
C THR A 323 26.38 22.09 25.09
N ILE A 324 26.13 22.52 26.34
CA ILE A 324 24.78 22.49 26.94
C ILE A 324 24.24 23.93 27.17
N ASN A 325 25.05 24.97 26.95
CA ASN A 325 24.64 26.36 27.20
C ASN A 325 24.46 27.24 25.93
N GLU A 326 24.61 26.72 24.70
CA GLU A 326 24.61 27.57 23.49
C GLU A 326 23.56 27.23 22.42
N ILE A 327 22.64 26.30 22.63
CA ILE A 327 21.57 26.04 21.64
C ILE A 327 20.32 26.88 21.97
N GLN A 328 20.47 28.19 21.84
CA GLN A 328 19.38 29.09 21.49
C GLN A 328 19.71 29.65 20.10
N HIS A 329 18.74 29.57 19.18
CA HIS A 329 18.79 30.00 17.78
C HIS A 329 19.24 28.96 16.74
N ASN A 330 18.29 28.10 16.36
CA ASN A 330 17.88 27.93 14.95
C ASN A 330 16.62 27.07 14.88
N ILE A 331 15.46 27.75 14.91
CA ILE A 331 14.13 27.14 14.74
C ILE A 331 13.67 27.48 13.31
N VAL A 332 13.61 26.47 12.45
CA VAL A 332 12.88 26.48 11.16
C VAL A 332 11.37 26.39 11.50
N PRO A 333 10.47 27.11 10.80
CA PRO A 333 9.41 27.88 11.43
C PRO A 333 8.37 27.01 12.13
N ASN A 334 7.95 27.49 13.30
CA ASN A 334 6.94 26.89 14.18
C ASN A 334 5.73 26.36 13.39
N CYS A 335 5.61 25.03 13.25
CA CYS A 335 4.32 24.43 12.97
C CYS A 335 3.46 24.53 14.25
N THR A 336 2.27 25.12 14.15
CA THR A 336 1.31 25.14 15.26
C THR A 336 0.56 23.79 15.28
N LEU A 337 0.10 23.31 16.44
CA LEU A 337 -0.84 22.18 16.44
C LEU A 337 -2.19 22.67 15.93
N VAL A 338 -2.84 21.90 15.06
CA VAL A 338 -4.16 22.27 14.53
C VAL A 338 -5.15 22.43 15.71
N PRO A 339 -5.80 23.59 15.88
CA PRO A 339 -6.74 23.83 16.98
C PRO A 339 -8.00 22.96 16.87
N ASP A 340 -8.64 22.69 18.02
CA ASP A 340 -9.70 21.68 18.23
C ASP A 340 -10.89 21.74 17.26
N VAL A 341 -11.19 22.89 16.67
CA VAL A 341 -12.34 23.08 15.79
C VAL A 341 -12.26 22.31 14.46
N ASN A 342 -11.07 21.86 14.05
CA ASN A 342 -10.88 21.15 12.78
C ASN A 342 -10.74 19.62 12.91
N ILE A 343 -10.70 19.08 14.13
CA ILE A 343 -10.44 17.65 14.39
C ILE A 343 -11.73 16.83 14.62
N ILE A 344 -12.90 17.48 14.56
CA ILE A 344 -14.19 16.80 14.59
C ILE A 344 -14.69 16.63 13.16
N ARG A 345 -14.21 15.58 12.49
CA ARG A 345 -14.88 14.84 11.40
C ARG A 345 -13.90 13.79 10.86
N ALA A 346 -13.92 12.60 11.46
CA ALA A 346 -13.41 11.39 10.84
C ALA A 346 -14.39 10.26 11.08
#